data_AF-A0A0V0GDI5-F1
#
_entry.id   AF-A0A0V0GDI5-F1
#
_cell.length_a   1.000
_cell.length_b   1.000
_cell.length_c   1.000
_cell.angle_alpha   90.00
_cell.angle_beta   90.00
_cell.angle_gamma   90.00
#
_symmetry.space_group_name_H-M   'P 1'
#
loop_
_entity.id
_entity.type
_entity.pdbx_description
1 polymer ?
#
loop_
_entity_poly.entity_id
_entity_poly.type
_entity_poly.pdbx_seq_one_letter_code
_entity_poly.pdbx_strand_id
1 'polypeptide(L)'
;PVEPYIPRNNLCFKCLRYGHMSRQCRSKVRCWKCGKGHDKPQCHADVIPGKCVHCNGSHSSLDSTKSPEYLKQKSIRSVITIENLTFIEAKEKVCEILYNSFDKS
;
A
#
# COMPACT_ATOMS: atom_id res chain seq x y z
N PRO A 1 -27.83 -13.73 3.23
CA PRO A 1 -27.10 -12.45 3.05
C PRO A 1 -25.82 -12.68 2.23
N VAL A 2 -25.52 -11.81 1.27
CA VAL A 2 -24.29 -11.91 0.46
C VAL A 2 -23.27 -10.93 1.05
N GLU A 3 -22.07 -11.42 1.37
CA GLU A 3 -20.98 -10.55 1.83
C GLU A 3 -20.37 -9.76 0.67
N PRO A 4 -20.17 -8.45 0.80
CA PRO A 4 -19.52 -7.64 -0.24
C PRO A 4 -18.09 -8.11 -0.50
N TYR A 5 -17.74 -8.35 -1.77
CA TYR A 5 -16.36 -8.66 -2.15
C TYR A 5 -15.50 -7.39 -2.09
N ILE A 6 -14.56 -7.35 -1.14
CA ILE A 6 -13.57 -6.27 -1.04
C ILE A 6 -12.33 -6.65 -1.88
N PRO A 7 -12.02 -5.93 -2.97
CA PRO A 7 -10.88 -6.25 -3.81
C PRO A 7 -9.55 -6.02 -3.08
N ARG A 8 -8.50 -6.77 -3.44
CA ARG A 8 -7.14 -6.48 -2.92
C ARG A 8 -6.64 -5.12 -3.39
N ASN A 9 -5.77 -4.52 -2.58
CA ASN A 9 -5.11 -3.27 -2.93
C ASN A 9 -4.23 -3.44 -4.17
N ASN A 10 -4.37 -2.53 -5.13
CA ASN A 10 -3.56 -2.52 -6.35
C ASN A 10 -2.15 -2.02 -6.02
N LEU A 11 -1.23 -2.94 -5.71
CA LEU A 11 0.19 -2.63 -5.57
C LEU A 11 0.87 -2.70 -6.94
N CYS A 12 1.51 -1.61 -7.35
CA CYS A 12 2.30 -1.58 -8.57
C CYS A 12 3.64 -2.32 -8.35
N PHE A 13 3.86 -3.46 -9.02
CA PHE A 13 5.13 -4.20 -8.91
C PHE A 13 6.34 -3.49 -9.54
N LYS A 14 6.12 -2.43 -10.32
CA LYS A 14 7.20 -1.60 -10.88
C LYS A 14 7.70 -0.55 -9.89
N CYS A 15 6.80 0.25 -9.31
CA CYS A 15 7.19 1.39 -8.46
C CYS A 15 6.90 1.18 -6.97
N LEU A 16 6.29 0.06 -6.60
CA LEU A 16 5.91 -0.34 -5.24
C LEU A 16 4.90 0.61 -4.56
N ARG A 17 4.20 1.44 -5.33
CA ARG A 17 3.12 2.33 -4.83
C ARG A 17 1.74 1.70 -5.05
N TYR A 18 0.79 2.08 -4.22
CA TYR A 18 -0.60 1.66 -4.34
C TYR A 18 -1.38 2.50 -5.37
N GLY A 19 -2.52 1.96 -5.81
CA GLY A 19 -3.54 2.69 -6.59
C GLY A 19 -3.49 2.50 -8.10
N HIS A 20 -2.50 1.78 -8.64
CA HIS A 20 -2.41 1.52 -10.08
C HIS A 20 -1.67 0.21 -10.39
N MET A 21 -1.92 -0.33 -11.58
CA MET A 21 -1.22 -1.53 -12.07
C MET A 21 0.11 -1.19 -12.77
N SER A 22 1.03 -2.16 -12.84
CA SER A 22 2.32 -2.00 -13.51
C SER A 22 2.21 -1.53 -14.98
N ARG A 23 1.17 -1.97 -15.70
CA ARG A 23 0.91 -1.56 -17.10
C ARG A 23 0.60 -0.06 -17.25
N GLN A 24 0.08 0.57 -16.20
CA GLN A 24 -0.27 2.00 -16.18
C GLN A 24 0.82 2.85 -15.51
N CYS A 25 1.91 2.23 -15.07
CA CYS A 25 2.92 2.88 -14.25
C CYS A 25 3.89 3.73 -15.07
N ARG A 26 3.83 5.05 -14.85
CA ARG A 26 4.75 6.04 -15.43
C ARG A 26 5.98 6.33 -14.57
N SER A 27 6.09 5.70 -13.39
CA SER A 27 7.22 5.91 -12.47
C SER A 27 8.43 5.03 -12.83
N LYS A 28 9.61 5.41 -12.29
CA LYS A 28 10.83 4.59 -12.34
C LYS A 28 10.66 3.29 -11.54
N VAL A 29 11.41 2.26 -11.92
CA VAL A 29 11.41 0.98 -11.21
C VAL A 29 12.00 1.14 -9.81
N ARG A 30 11.49 0.36 -8.86
CA ARG A 30 12.04 0.23 -7.50
C ARG A 30 12.21 -1.22 -7.15
N CYS A 31 13.35 -1.55 -6.55
CA CYS A 31 13.63 -2.88 -6.07
C CYS A 31 12.82 -3.19 -4.81
N TRP A 32 12.07 -4.30 -4.82
CA TRP A 32 11.25 -4.71 -3.67
C TRP A 32 12.08 -5.15 -2.46
N LYS A 33 13.36 -5.52 -2.65
CA LYS A 33 14.28 -5.89 -1.57
C LYS A 33 14.78 -4.68 -0.80
N CYS A 34 15.28 -3.65 -1.49
CA CYS A 34 15.98 -2.53 -0.85
C CYS A 34 15.33 -1.15 -1.05
N GLY A 35 14.28 -1.05 -1.87
CA GLY A 35 13.56 0.19 -2.18
C GLY A 35 14.27 1.14 -3.14
N LYS A 36 15.49 0.82 -3.60
CA LYS A 36 16.29 1.69 -4.49
C LYS A 36 15.88 1.55 -5.96
N GLY A 37 16.29 2.52 -6.78
CA GLY A 37 15.95 2.61 -8.20
C GLY A 37 16.78 1.70 -9.10
N HIS A 38 16.54 0.40 -9.05
CA HIS A 38 17.11 -0.60 -9.95
C HIS A 38 16.20 -1.83 -10.04
N ASP A 39 16.46 -2.69 -11.02
CA ASP A 39 15.76 -3.97 -11.17
C ASP A 39 16.27 -5.04 -10.21
N LYS A 40 15.40 -6.02 -9.88
CA LYS A 40 15.71 -7.13 -8.96
C LYS A 40 17.07 -7.82 -9.23
N PRO A 41 17.47 -8.11 -10.49
CA PRO A 41 18.74 -8.80 -10.75
C PRO A 41 19.98 -7.97 -10.41
N GLN A 42 19.85 -6.64 -10.39
CA GLN A 42 20.94 -5.70 -10.11
C GLN A 42 21.04 -5.35 -8.60
N CYS A 43 20.24 -6.02 -7.77
CA CYS A 43 20.18 -5.75 -6.34
C CYS A 43 21.24 -6.57 -5.59
N HIS A 44 22.34 -5.92 -5.21
CA HIS A 44 23.39 -6.48 -4.35
C HIS A 44 23.12 -6.31 -2.85
N ALA A 45 21.91 -5.89 -2.47
CA ALA A 45 21.56 -5.68 -1.07
C ALA A 45 21.20 -7.03 -0.40
N ASP A 46 21.95 -7.38 0.64
CA ASP A 46 21.68 -8.52 1.53
C ASP A 46 20.69 -8.14 2.65
N VAL A 47 19.58 -7.53 2.26
CA VAL A 47 18.51 -7.17 3.21
C VAL A 47 17.43 -8.24 3.12
N ILE A 48 17.42 -9.16 4.09
CA ILE A 48 16.40 -10.19 4.28
C ILE A 48 15.75 -9.93 5.65
N PRO A 49 14.43 -9.78 5.76
CA PRO A 49 13.38 -10.08 4.78
C PRO A 49 13.07 -8.95 3.77
N GLY A 50 13.96 -7.96 3.65
CA GLY A 50 13.79 -6.79 2.78
C GLY A 50 13.45 -5.52 3.57
N LYS A 51 13.35 -4.40 2.86
CA LYS A 51 12.98 -3.09 3.40
C LYS A 51 11.69 -2.59 2.74
N CYS A 52 10.71 -2.21 3.55
CA CYS A 52 9.46 -1.66 3.04
C CYS A 52 9.63 -0.19 2.66
N VAL A 53 9.22 0.18 1.44
CA VAL A 53 9.31 1.57 0.95
C VAL A 53 8.34 2.53 1.64
N HIS A 54 7.32 2.00 2.33
CA HIS A 54 6.26 2.81 2.95
C HIS A 54 6.51 3.10 4.42
N CYS A 55 7.08 2.15 5.17
CA CYS A 55 7.35 2.31 6.61
C CYS A 55 8.81 2.09 7.00
N ASN A 56 9.72 1.82 6.04
CA ASN A 56 11.12 1.48 6.28
C ASN A 56 11.37 0.25 7.19
N GLY A 57 10.32 -0.51 7.52
CA GLY A 57 10.44 -1.72 8.34
C GLY A 57 11.16 -2.87 7.64
N SER A 58 11.64 -3.82 8.44
CA SER A 58 12.31 -5.05 8.02
C SER A 58 11.31 -6.08 7.49
N HIS A 59 10.75 -5.82 6.30
CA HIS A 59 9.89 -6.70 5.53
C HIS A 59 9.81 -6.25 4.06
N SER A 60 9.38 -7.16 3.18
CA SER A 60 9.18 -6.85 1.77
C SER A 60 8.09 -5.80 1.57
N SER A 61 8.28 -4.90 0.61
CA SER A 61 7.22 -3.97 0.18
C SER A 61 6.03 -4.68 -0.48
N LEU A 62 6.21 -5.94 -0.88
CA LEU A 62 5.16 -6.76 -1.51
C LEU A 62 4.26 -7.45 -0.48
N ASP A 63 4.79 -7.74 0.70
CA ASP A 63 4.15 -8.64 1.67
C ASP A 63 4.07 -7.96 3.03
N SER A 64 3.14 -7.03 3.12
CA SER A 64 3.17 -6.00 4.13
C SER A 64 1.81 -5.79 4.77
N THR A 65 1.14 -6.89 5.14
CA THR A 65 -0.05 -6.85 6.02
C THR A 65 0.20 -6.09 7.33
N LYS A 66 1.47 -5.92 7.70
CA LYS A 66 1.95 -5.20 8.88
C LYS A 66 2.28 -3.72 8.64
N SER A 67 2.29 -3.22 7.39
CA SER A 67 2.59 -1.80 7.15
C SER A 67 1.36 -0.93 7.42
N PRO A 68 1.51 0.21 8.12
CA PRO A 68 0.45 1.19 8.30
C PRO A 68 -0.17 1.64 6.97
N GLU A 69 0.64 1.76 5.92
CA GLU A 69 0.16 2.16 4.60
C GLU A 69 -0.73 1.07 3.98
N TYR A 70 -0.39 -0.21 4.14
CA TYR A 70 -1.26 -1.29 3.67
C TYR A 70 -2.60 -1.29 4.39
N LEU A 71 -2.59 -1.12 5.71
CA LEU A 71 -3.81 -1.06 6.53
C LEU A 71 -4.68 0.13 6.11
N LYS A 72 -4.07 1.30 5.89
CA LYS A 72 -4.77 2.48 5.38
C LYS A 72 -5.45 2.21 4.04
N GLN A 73 -4.72 1.64 3.07
CA GLN A 73 -5.27 1.32 1.75
C GLN A 73 -6.39 0.27 1.84
N LYS A 74 -6.25 -0.73 2.73
CA LYS A 74 -7.28 -1.74 3.01
C LYS A 74 -8.55 -1.10 3.56
N SER A 75 -8.43 -0.17 4.51
CA SER A 75 -9.57 0.58 5.06
C SER A 75 -10.27 1.42 3.98
N ILE A 76 -9.51 2.14 3.15
CA ILE A 76 -10.06 2.91 2.04
C ILE A 76 -10.85 2.00 1.09
N ARG A 77 -10.30 0.84 0.72
CA ARG A 77 -10.97 -0.10 -0.19
C ARG A 77 -12.24 -0.69 0.41
N SER A 78 -12.23 -0.93 1.71
CA SER A 78 -13.41 -1.37 2.46
C SER A 78 -14.50 -0.30 2.44
N VAL A 79 -14.16 0.96 2.76
CA VAL A 79 -15.11 2.08 2.76
C VAL A 79 -15.71 2.31 1.37
N ILE A 80 -14.89 2.29 0.31
CA ILE A 80 -15.38 2.38 -1.08
C ILE A 80 -16.42 1.29 -1.37
N THR A 81 -16.15 0.05 -0.95
CA THR A 81 -17.00 -1.11 -1.27
C THR A 81 -18.31 -1.10 -0.47
N ILE A 82 -18.23 -0.76 0.82
CA ILE A 82 -19.36 -0.85 1.76
C ILE A 82 -20.26 0.38 1.64
N GLU A 83 -19.68 1.56 1.43
CA GLU A 83 -20.40 2.83 1.45
C GLU A 83 -20.62 3.41 0.04
N ASN A 84 -20.12 2.76 -1.01
CA ASN A 84 -20.24 3.20 -2.40
C ASN A 84 -19.70 4.63 -2.63
N LEU A 85 -18.58 4.94 -2.00
CA LEU A 85 -17.91 6.24 -2.12
C LEU A 85 -16.86 6.25 -3.23
N THR A 86 -16.56 7.44 -3.74
CA THR A 86 -15.38 7.64 -4.57
C THR A 86 -14.10 7.43 -3.76
N PHE A 87 -12.98 7.24 -4.45
CA PHE A 87 -11.68 7.09 -3.78
C PHE A 87 -11.31 8.32 -2.93
N ILE A 88 -11.68 9.52 -3.37
CA ILE A 88 -11.35 10.78 -2.67
C ILE A 88 -12.13 10.85 -1.36
N GLU A 89 -13.45 10.69 -1.41
CA GLU A 89 -14.32 10.72 -0.24
C GLU A 89 -13.92 9.64 0.78
N ALA A 90 -13.68 8.41 0.33
CA ALA A 90 -13.24 7.33 1.20
C ALA A 90 -11.87 7.61 1.85
N LYS A 91 -10.95 8.24 1.13
CA LYS A 91 -9.64 8.62 1.65
C LYS A 91 -9.75 9.72 2.71
N GLU A 92 -10.58 10.72 2.50
CA GLU A 92 -10.85 11.79 3.46
C GLU A 92 -11.45 11.20 4.75
N LYS A 93 -12.49 10.38 4.62
CA LYS A 93 -13.11 9.69 5.76
C LYS A 93 -12.13 8.85 6.56
N VAL A 94 -11.29 8.05 5.90
CA VAL A 94 -10.25 7.26 6.60
C VAL A 94 -9.22 8.17 7.27
N CYS A 95 -8.88 9.31 6.67
CA CYS A 95 -7.97 10.28 7.29
C CYS A 95 -8.55 10.89 8.57
N GLU A 96 -9.83 11.26 8.55
CA GLU A 96 -10.55 11.77 9.73
C GLU A 96 -10.62 10.74 10.84
N ILE A 97 -10.95 9.48 10.53
CA ILE A 97 -10.97 8.38 11.51
C ILE A 97 -9.60 8.22 12.17
N LEU A 98 -8.53 8.25 11.37
CA LEU A 98 -7.17 8.16 11.90
C LEU A 98 -6.83 9.36 12.79
N TYR A 99 -7.12 10.58 12.36
CA TYR A 99 -6.88 11.80 13.16
C TYR A 99 -7.62 11.77 14.51
N ASN A 100 -8.91 11.45 14.49
CA ASN A 100 -9.76 11.38 15.68
C ASN A 100 -9.35 10.26 16.66
N SER A 101 -8.60 9.27 16.21
CA SER A 101 -8.06 8.21 17.08
C SER A 101 -6.84 8.69 17.89
N PHE A 102 -6.10 9.69 17.41
CA PHE A 102 -4.92 10.24 18.11
C PHE A 102 -5.30 11.28 19.17
N ASP A 103 -6.37 12.05 18.97
CA ASP A 103 -6.82 13.11 19.89
C ASP A 103 -7.48 12.55 21.19
N LYS A 104 -7.78 11.24 21.22
CA LYS A 104 -8.35 10.55 22.39
C LYS A 104 -7.35 9.69 23.17
N SER A 105 -6.06 9.82 22.87
CA SER A 105 -4.96 9.08 23.51
C SER A 105 -4.20 9.93 24.52
#